data_AF-A0A960D2F2-F1
#
_entry.id   AF-A0A960D2F2-F1
#
_cell.length_a   1.000
_cell.length_b   1.000
_cell.length_c   1.000
_cell.angle_alpha   90.00
_cell.angle_beta   90.00
_cell.angle_gamma   90.00
#
_symmetry.space_group_name_H-M   'P 1'
#
loop_
_entity.id
_entity.type
_entity.pdbx_description
1 polymer ?
#
loop_
_entity_poly.entity_id
_entity_poly.type
_entity_poly.pdbx_seq_one_letter_code
_entity_poly.pdbx_strand_id
1 'polypeptide(L)' 'MKILLVGAGGVGSAFCAIAARRDFFEHIVVADYDEAKAREAAEAVKDSRFSSTRVDASSAD' A
#
# COMPACT_ATOMS: atom_id res chain seq x y z
N MET A 1 12.46 -7.79 3.21
CA MET A 1 11.06 -8.18 3.56
C MET A 1 10.09 -7.62 2.53
N LYS A 2 9.04 -8.37 2.15
CA LYS A 2 7.95 -7.89 1.29
C LYS A 2 6.66 -7.80 2.10
N ILE A 3 5.94 -6.68 1.98
CA ILE A 3 4.75 -6.37 2.79
C ILE A 3 3.54 -6.22 1.87
N LEU A 4 2.43 -6.84 2.24
CA LEU A 4 1.11 -6.55 1.68
C LEU A 4 0.34 -5.71 2.70
N LEU A 5 0.01 -4.48 2.34
CA LEU A 5 -0.89 -3.63 3.11
C LEU A 5 -2.30 -3.77 2.54
N VAL A 6 -3.27 -4.20 3.35
CA VAL A 6 -4.70 -4.24 2.98
C VAL A 6 -5.42 -3.07 3.66
N GLY A 7 -5.93 -2.16 2.85
CA GLY A 7 -6.59 -0.92 3.26
C GLY A 7 -5.73 0.32 2.97
N ALA A 8 -6.26 1.24 2.15
CA ALA A 8 -5.67 2.51 1.75
C ALA A 8 -6.48 3.73 2.25
N GLY A 9 -7.18 3.56 3.37
CA GLY A 9 -7.79 4.68 4.12
C GLY A 9 -6.76 5.52 4.87
N GLY A 10 -7.20 6.40 5.77
CA GLY A 10 -6.29 7.33 6.48
C GLY A 10 -5.12 6.66 7.20
N VAL A 11 -5.34 5.49 7.82
CA VAL A 11 -4.26 4.72 8.48
C VAL A 11 -3.32 4.08 7.46
N GLY A 12 -3.84 3.55 6.35
CA GLY A 12 -3.04 2.96 5.28
C GLY A 12 -2.11 3.99 4.64
N SER A 13 -2.63 5.18 4.31
CA SER A 13 -1.82 6.28 3.77
C SER A 13 -0.77 6.78 4.77
N ALA A 14 -1.13 6.88 6.06
CA ALA A 14 -0.17 7.21 7.11
C ALA A 14 0.92 6.14 7.27
N PHE A 15 0.56 4.86 7.17
CA PHE A 15 1.52 3.75 7.15
C PHE A 15 2.50 3.92 5.98
N CYS A 16 2.03 4.19 4.76
CA CYS A 16 2.90 4.40 3.61
C CYS A 16 3.90 5.55 3.86
N ALA A 17 3.43 6.70 4.37
CA ALA A 17 4.28 7.83 4.71
C ALA A 17 5.31 7.54 5.81
N ILE A 18 4.98 6.66 6.76
CA ILE A 18 5.93 6.19 7.79
C ILE A 18 6.91 5.19 7.20
N ALA A 19 6.44 4.22 6.43
CA ALA A 19 7.22 3.15 5.85
C ALA A 19 8.24 3.69 4.84
N ALA A 20 7.91 4.70 4.02
CA ALA A 20 8.85 5.30 3.07
C ALA A 20 10.18 5.77 3.72
N ARG A 21 10.17 6.06 5.03
CA ARG A 21 11.34 6.49 5.81
C ARG A 21 12.14 5.32 6.42
N ARG A 22 11.80 4.07 6.12
CA ARG A 22 12.40 2.86 6.67
C ARG A 22 13.09 2.04 5.57
N ASP A 23 14.07 1.25 5.96
CA ASP A 23 14.96 0.48 5.08
C ASP A 23 14.89 -1.04 5.31
N PHE A 24 14.20 -1.52 6.34
CA PHE A 24 14.09 -2.95 6.66
C PHE A 24 13.25 -3.77 5.66
N PHE A 25 12.55 -3.13 4.72
CA PHE A 25 11.73 -3.78 3.70
C PHE A 25 12.24 -3.49 2.29
N GLU A 26 11.97 -4.44 1.40
CA GLU A 26 12.31 -4.38 -0.02
C GLU A 26 11.17 -3.78 -0.83
N HIS A 27 9.92 -4.17 -0.54
CA HIS A 27 8.74 -3.76 -1.32
C HIS A 27 7.45 -3.77 -0.50
N ILE A 28 6.54 -2.85 -0.84
CA ILE A 28 5.18 -2.76 -0.28
C ILE A 28 4.17 -2.75 -1.43
N VAL A 29 3.23 -3.69 -1.38
CA VAL A 29 2.02 -3.66 -2.22
C VAL A 29 0.89 -3.09 -1.39
N VAL A 30 0.34 -1.95 -1.80
CA VAL A 30 -0.84 -1.33 -1.21
C VAL A 30 -2.06 -1.89 -1.93
N ALA A 31 -2.95 -2.52 -1.18
CA ALA A 31 -4.17 -3.11 -1.70
C ALA A 31 -5.40 -2.45 -1.07
N ASP A 32 -6.42 -2.20 -1.86
CA ASP A 32 -7.72 -1.74 -1.39
C ASP A 32 -8.82 -2.29 -2.31
N TYR A 33 -10.06 -2.32 -1.83
CA TYR A 33 -11.22 -2.67 -2.64
C TYR A 33 -11.43 -1.65 -3.78
N ASP A 34 -11.15 -0.39 -3.49
CA ASP A 34 -11.09 0.71 -4.45
C ASP A 34 -9.65 0.93 -4.91
N GLU A 35 -9.34 0.47 -6.12
CA GLU A 35 -7.99 0.56 -6.70
C GLU A 35 -7.44 1.99 -6.74
N ALA A 36 -8.31 2.99 -6.93
CA ALA A 36 -7.90 4.38 -6.99
C ALA A 36 -7.27 4.84 -5.66
N LYS A 37 -7.80 4.39 -4.52
CA LYS A 37 -7.24 4.71 -3.20
C LYS A 37 -5.89 4.05 -2.97
N ALA A 38 -5.78 2.77 -3.35
CA ALA A 38 -4.51 2.04 -3.27
C ALA A 38 -3.43 2.73 -4.11
N ARG A 39 -3.78 3.15 -5.33
CA ARG A 39 -2.91 3.89 -6.24
C ARG A 39 -2.51 5.24 -5.66
N GLU A 40 -3.45 6.04 -5.16
CA GLU A 40 -3.18 7.34 -4.55
C GLU A 40 -2.19 7.20 -3.38
N ALA A 41 -2.42 6.26 -2.46
CA ALA A 41 -1.56 6.04 -1.30
C ALA A 41 -0.14 5.57 -1.69
N ALA A 42 -0.01 4.72 -2.72
CA ALA A 42 1.29 4.25 -3.21
C ALA A 42 2.05 5.34 -3.97
N GLU A 43 1.39 6.11 -4.83
CA GLU A 43 2.04 7.16 -5.64
C GLU A 43 2.40 8.41 -4.80
N ALA A 44 1.63 8.72 -3.75
CA ALA A 44 1.84 9.89 -2.90
C ALA A 44 3.23 9.91 -2.23
N VAL A 45 3.81 8.75 -1.93
CA VAL A 45 5.14 8.65 -1.29
C VAL A 45 6.31 8.80 -2.26
N LYS A 46 6.07 8.75 -3.59
CA LYS A 46 7.08 8.91 -4.65
C LYS A 46 8.30 7.99 -4.50
N ASP A 47 8.05 6.74 -4.11
CA ASP A 47 9.08 5.73 -3.87
C ASP A 47 8.78 4.47 -4.69
N SER A 48 9.75 4.00 -5.48
CA SER A 48 9.59 2.85 -6.38
C SER A 48 9.41 1.52 -5.66
N ARG A 49 9.65 1.47 -4.34
CA ARG A 49 9.38 0.31 -3.49
C ARG A 49 7.89 0.11 -3.19
N PHE A 50 7.04 1.02 -3.67
CA PHE A 50 5.59 0.97 -3.48
C PHE A 50 4.89 0.68 -4.80
N SER A 51 3.90 -0.21 -4.75
CA SER A 51 3.01 -0.53 -5.87
C SER A 51 1.59 -0.66 -5.36
N SER A 52 0.60 -0.60 -6.25
CA SER A 52 -0.81 -0.76 -5.90
C SER A 52 -1.45 -1.94 -6.61
N THR A 53 -2.49 -2.49 -5.99
CA THR A 53 -3.34 -3.53 -6.59
C THR A 53 -4.76 -3.44 -6.01
N ARG A 54 -5.74 -4.00 -6.72
CA ARG A 54 -7.09 -4.14 -6.21
C ARG A 54 -7.25 -5.49 -5.50
N VAL A 55 -7.74 -5.48 -4.26
CA VAL A 55 -8.11 -6.71 -3.53
C VAL A 55 -9.44 -6.51 -2.84
N ASP A 56 -10.34 -7.47 -3.01
CA ASP A 56 -11.52 -7.60 -2.17
C ASP A 56 -11.20 -8.51 -0.99
N ALA A 57 -10.94 -7.92 0.18
CA ALA A 57 -10.60 -8.68 1.39
C ALA A 57 -11.77 -9.49 1.99
N SER A 58 -12.98 -9.35 1.43
CA SER A 58 -14.12 -10.21 1.77
C SER A 58 -14.22 -11.47 0.90
N SER A 59 -13.45 -11.52 -0.19
CA SER A 59 -13.33 -12.68 -1.09
C SER A 59 -12.07 -13.49 -0.77
N ALA A 60 -12.19 -14.81 -0.76
CA ALA A 60 -11.05 -15.72 -0.67
C ALA A 60 -10.52 -16.17 -2.04
N ASP A 61 -11.25 -15.85 -3.10
CA ASP A 61 -10.87 -16.08 -4.50
C ASP A 61 -10.01 -14.93 -5.05
#